data_AF-K0SY96-F1
#
_entry.id   AF-K0SY96-F1
#
_cell.length_a   1.000
_cell.length_b   1.000
_cell.length_c   1.000
_cell.angle_alpha   90.00
_cell.angle_beta   90.00
_cell.angle_gamma   90.00
#
_symmetry.space_group_name_H-M   'P 1'
#
loop_
_entity.id
_entity.type
_entity.pdbx_description
1 polymer ?
#
loop_
_entity_poly.entity_id
_entity_poly.type
_entity_poly.pdbx_seq_one_letter_code
_entity_poly.pdbx_strand_id
1 'polypeptide(L)'
;MPAGGAEACANCGRHGSETVKLKNCTACRLVKYCGVDCQRAHRKQHKKACKQRAAELKDEQLYSRGLERPGGDFCPICTLPIALPIDEHAVIKTCCMKRICRGCSVAALKRGMLDCAFCRTPMKPDNDDDNKLGKIRTRVKKKDPEAIDLLAQKYCNGELGLQKDMQRAVELWTEAAELGSVDALYNLGLAHDRGDGVQQDKEKSIQLWSKAAMQGH
;
A
#
# COMPACT_ATOMS: atom_id res chain seq x y z
N MET A 1 -26.99 -2.21 -23.72
CA MET A 1 -26.44 -2.51 -25.07
C MET A 1 -25.27 -1.57 -25.32
N PRO A 2 -24.02 -2.03 -25.47
CA PRO A 2 -22.90 -1.12 -25.69
C PRO A 2 -22.72 -0.85 -27.20
N ALA A 3 -22.68 0.43 -27.56
CA ALA A 3 -22.38 0.89 -28.91
C ALA A 3 -20.97 0.47 -29.34
N GLY A 4 -20.85 -0.09 -30.55
CA GLY A 4 -19.64 -0.69 -31.11
C GLY A 4 -18.42 0.24 -31.10
N GLY A 5 -17.36 -0.21 -30.43
CA GLY A 5 -16.07 0.49 -30.42
C GLY A 5 -15.39 0.40 -31.78
N ALA A 6 -15.22 1.56 -32.43
CA ALA A 6 -14.66 1.76 -33.77
C ALA A 6 -13.79 0.60 -34.29
N GLU A 7 -14.26 -0.07 -35.33
CA GLU A 7 -13.58 -1.17 -36.02
C GLU A 7 -12.50 -0.70 -37.00
N ALA A 8 -12.18 0.61 -36.99
CA ALA A 8 -11.26 1.26 -37.90
C ALA A 8 -10.13 2.00 -37.18
N CYS A 9 -8.99 2.12 -37.85
CA CYS A 9 -7.86 2.92 -37.42
C CYS A 9 -8.25 4.40 -37.33
N ALA A 10 -8.06 5.03 -36.18
CA ALA A 10 -8.45 6.42 -35.93
C ALA A 10 -7.67 7.45 -36.77
N ASN A 11 -6.59 7.05 -37.43
CA ASN A 11 -5.84 7.92 -38.34
C ASN A 11 -6.20 7.71 -39.82
N CYS A 12 -6.14 6.47 -40.31
CA CYS A 12 -6.25 6.16 -41.73
C CYS A 12 -7.56 5.48 -42.14
N GLY A 13 -8.48 5.24 -41.19
CA GLY A 13 -9.78 4.63 -41.47
C GLY A 13 -9.74 3.14 -41.87
N ARG A 14 -8.58 2.49 -41.91
CA ARG A 14 -8.48 1.06 -42.23
C ARG A 14 -9.20 0.21 -41.20
N HIS A 15 -10.09 -0.65 -41.66
CA HIS A 15 -10.81 -1.59 -40.82
C HIS A 15 -9.92 -2.76 -40.41
N GLY A 16 -10.24 -3.37 -39.26
CA GLY A 16 -9.60 -4.63 -38.85
C GLY A 16 -9.90 -5.75 -39.85
N SER A 17 -8.90 -6.55 -40.16
CA SER A 17 -9.03 -7.77 -40.99
C SER A 17 -8.09 -8.84 -40.43
N GLU A 18 -8.13 -10.06 -40.98
CA GLU A 18 -7.15 -11.11 -40.63
C GLU A 18 -5.69 -10.66 -40.84
N THR A 19 -5.48 -9.74 -41.79
CA THR A 19 -4.17 -9.17 -42.12
C THR A 19 -3.85 -7.88 -41.36
N VAL A 20 -4.86 -7.13 -40.88
CA VAL A 20 -4.68 -5.83 -40.20
C VAL A 20 -5.20 -5.90 -38.76
N LYS A 21 -4.27 -6.09 -37.82
CA LYS A 21 -4.58 -6.10 -36.38
C LYS A 21 -4.58 -4.68 -35.81
N LEU A 22 -5.75 -4.21 -35.41
CA LEU A 22 -5.92 -2.92 -34.74
C LEU A 22 -5.60 -3.04 -33.24
N LYS A 23 -4.77 -2.12 -32.72
CA LYS A 23 -4.40 -2.04 -31.30
C LYS A 23 -4.98 -0.80 -30.65
N ASN A 24 -5.56 -0.95 -29.46
CA ASN A 24 -6.03 0.18 -28.67
C ASN A 24 -4.86 1.12 -28.31
N CYS A 25 -5.15 2.41 -28.21
CA CYS A 25 -4.26 3.36 -27.57
C CYS A 25 -3.96 2.90 -26.15
N THR A 26 -2.68 2.73 -25.82
CA THR A 26 -2.24 2.25 -24.51
C THR A 26 -2.57 3.21 -23.37
N ALA A 27 -2.73 4.50 -23.66
CA ALA A 27 -3.06 5.53 -22.67
C ALA A 27 -4.55 5.63 -22.37
N CYS A 28 -5.41 5.74 -23.39
CA CYS A 28 -6.83 6.06 -23.20
C CYS A 28 -7.80 4.93 -23.57
N ARG A 29 -7.35 3.91 -24.31
CA ARG A 29 -8.18 2.82 -24.86
C ARG A 29 -9.40 3.23 -25.71
N LEU A 30 -9.62 4.52 -26.01
CA LEU A 30 -10.76 5.01 -26.81
C LEU A 30 -10.63 4.73 -28.30
N VAL A 31 -9.41 4.77 -28.80
CA VAL A 31 -9.12 4.73 -30.24
C VAL A 31 -8.16 3.60 -30.56
N LYS A 32 -8.28 3.06 -31.77
CA LYS A 32 -7.43 1.97 -32.27
C LYS A 32 -6.53 2.44 -33.40
N TYR A 33 -5.38 1.78 -33.56
CA TYR A 33 -4.41 2.06 -34.61
C TYR A 33 -3.93 0.77 -35.27
N CYS A 34 -3.72 0.80 -36.59
CA CYS A 34 -3.12 -0.31 -37.33
C CYS A 34 -1.59 -0.36 -37.23
N GLY A 35 -0.96 0.67 -36.65
CA GLY A 35 0.48 0.77 -36.52
C GLY A 35 0.93 2.03 -35.77
N VAL A 36 2.22 2.07 -35.41
CA VAL A 36 2.84 3.17 -34.65
C VAL A 36 2.82 4.50 -35.40
N ASP A 37 2.90 4.47 -36.73
CA ASP A 37 2.90 5.68 -37.56
C ASP A 37 1.54 6.38 -37.52
N CYS A 38 0.46 5.59 -37.64
CA CYS A 38 -0.90 6.09 -37.47
C CYS A 38 -1.14 6.65 -36.07
N GLN A 39 -0.59 6.00 -35.03
CA GLN A 39 -0.66 6.52 -33.67
C GLN A 39 0.09 7.84 -33.51
N ARG A 40 1.28 8.00 -34.12
CA ARG A 40 2.05 9.26 -34.08
C ARG A 40 1.35 10.38 -34.82
N ALA A 41 0.80 10.12 -36.01
CA ALA A 41 0.09 11.10 -36.81
C ALA A 41 -1.16 11.64 -36.10
N HIS A 42 -1.99 10.76 -35.55
CA HIS A 42 -3.22 11.15 -34.84
C HIS A 42 -2.98 11.75 -33.44
N ARG A 43 -1.78 11.56 -32.86
CA ARG A 43 -1.45 12.02 -31.49
C ARG A 43 -1.80 13.49 -31.26
N LYS A 44 -1.52 14.38 -32.22
CA LYS A 44 -1.75 15.83 -32.05
C LYS A 44 -3.24 16.16 -31.93
N GLN A 45 -4.08 15.51 -32.73
CA GLN A 45 -5.53 15.73 -32.75
C GLN A 45 -6.21 15.14 -31.50
N HIS A 46 -5.74 13.97 -31.06
CA HIS A 46 -6.35 13.25 -29.94
C HIS A 46 -5.77 13.59 -28.56
N LYS A 47 -4.70 14.40 -28.48
CA LYS A 47 -3.91 14.62 -27.25
C LYS A 47 -4.78 15.00 -26.03
N LYS A 48 -5.72 15.93 -26.19
CA LYS A 48 -6.56 16.44 -25.09
C LYS A 48 -7.50 15.34 -24.57
N ALA A 49 -8.29 14.74 -25.46
CA ALA A 49 -9.21 13.65 -25.12
C ALA A 49 -8.46 12.41 -24.56
N CYS A 50 -7.28 12.10 -25.11
CA CYS A 50 -6.44 11.01 -24.63
C CYS A 50 -6.00 11.22 -23.18
N LYS A 51 -5.52 12.42 -22.85
CA LYS A 51 -5.10 12.76 -21.48
C LYS A 51 -6.26 12.70 -20.49
N GLN A 52 -7.41 13.26 -20.87
CA GLN A 52 -8.60 13.24 -20.03
C GLN A 52 -9.02 11.80 -19.73
N ARG A 53 -9.17 10.95 -20.76
CA ARG A 53 -9.56 9.56 -20.55
C ARG A 53 -8.51 8.75 -19.81
N ALA A 54 -7.22 9.02 -20.01
CA ALA A 54 -6.17 8.36 -19.25
C ALA A 54 -6.26 8.69 -17.75
N ALA A 55 -6.65 9.92 -17.39
CA ALA A 55 -6.93 10.29 -16.00
C ALA A 55 -8.18 9.57 -15.47
N GLU A 56 -9.29 9.58 -16.23
CA GLU A 56 -10.52 8.86 -15.86
C GLU A 56 -10.27 7.36 -15.65
N LEU A 57 -9.48 6.70 -16.51
CA LEU A 57 -9.11 5.29 -16.34
C LEU A 57 -8.29 5.03 -15.07
N LYS A 58 -7.45 5.99 -14.69
CA LYS A 58 -6.67 5.91 -13.45
C LYS A 58 -7.59 6.05 -12.23
N ASP A 59 -8.55 6.97 -12.29
CA ASP A 59 -9.54 7.18 -11.24
C ASP A 59 -10.48 5.97 -11.12
N GLU A 60 -10.97 5.44 -12.25
CA GLU A 60 -11.73 4.17 -12.31
C GLU A 60 -10.94 3.02 -11.67
N GLN A 61 -9.64 2.91 -11.95
CA GLN A 61 -8.79 1.89 -11.34
C GLN A 61 -8.62 2.11 -9.83
N LEU A 62 -8.50 3.36 -9.38
CA LEU A 62 -8.39 3.70 -7.97
C LEU A 62 -9.69 3.34 -7.23
N TYR A 63 -10.86 3.67 -7.80
CA TYR A 63 -12.18 3.40 -7.20
C TYR A 63 -12.62 1.94 -7.29
N SER A 64 -12.05 1.16 -8.21
CA SER A 64 -12.35 -0.28 -8.35
C SER A 64 -11.39 -1.20 -7.61
N ARG A 65 -10.28 -0.67 -7.07
CA ARG A 65 -9.31 -1.40 -6.24
C ARG A 65 -9.49 -1.06 -4.77
N GLY A 66 -8.98 -1.92 -3.89
CA GLY A 66 -9.06 -1.71 -2.43
C GLY A 66 -10.46 -1.93 -1.83
N LEU A 67 -11.40 -2.53 -2.58
CA LEU A 67 -12.72 -2.90 -2.07
C LEU A 67 -12.71 -4.21 -1.26
N GLU A 68 -11.64 -4.99 -1.39
CA GLU A 68 -11.41 -6.20 -0.60
C GLU A 68 -10.56 -5.86 0.62
N ARG A 69 -10.84 -6.50 1.75
CA ARG A 69 -9.99 -6.37 2.94
C ARG A 69 -8.58 -6.90 2.63
N PRO A 70 -7.52 -6.14 2.96
CA PRO A 70 -6.15 -6.65 2.91
C PRO A 70 -5.98 -7.96 3.69
N GLY A 71 -5.08 -8.83 3.23
CA GLY A 71 -4.77 -10.07 3.95
C GLY A 71 -4.29 -9.85 5.39
N GLY A 72 -3.73 -8.67 5.69
CA GLY A 72 -3.31 -8.25 7.04
C GLY A 72 -4.47 -8.02 8.02
N ASP A 73 -5.70 -7.89 7.52
CA ASP A 73 -6.89 -7.62 8.32
C ASP A 73 -7.51 -8.87 8.94
N PHE A 74 -7.00 -10.05 8.61
CA PHE A 74 -7.49 -11.32 9.13
C PHE A 74 -6.59 -11.79 10.26
N CYS A 75 -7.21 -12.21 11.37
CA CYS A 75 -6.45 -12.77 12.46
C CYS A 75 -5.85 -14.11 12.02
N PRO A 76 -4.52 -14.32 12.12
CA PRO A 76 -3.89 -15.55 11.64
C PRO A 76 -4.15 -16.76 12.54
N ILE A 77 -4.86 -16.59 13.66
CA ILE A 77 -5.24 -17.68 14.58
C ILE A 77 -6.65 -18.18 14.29
N CYS A 78 -7.64 -17.28 14.25
CA CYS A 78 -9.04 -17.67 14.03
C CYS A 78 -9.50 -17.47 12.58
N THR A 79 -8.65 -16.93 11.71
CA THR A 79 -8.92 -16.60 10.29
C THR A 79 -10.10 -15.66 10.06
N LEU A 80 -10.66 -15.08 11.13
CA LEU A 80 -11.74 -14.10 11.06
C LEU A 80 -11.20 -12.70 10.76
N PRO A 81 -11.98 -11.87 10.04
CA PRO A 81 -11.66 -10.46 9.87
C PRO A 81 -11.64 -9.75 11.24
N ILE A 82 -10.63 -8.92 11.46
CA ILE A 82 -10.50 -8.09 12.65
C ILE A 82 -11.43 -6.88 12.50
N ALA A 83 -12.19 -6.53 13.55
CA ALA A 83 -13.07 -5.37 13.48
C ALA A 83 -12.28 -4.06 13.19
N LEU A 84 -12.92 -3.12 12.48
CA LEU A 84 -12.40 -1.78 12.25
C LEU A 84 -12.86 -0.87 13.40
N PRO A 85 -12.00 0.03 13.93
CA PRO A 85 -10.59 0.25 13.54
C PRO A 85 -9.66 -0.85 14.09
N ILE A 86 -8.69 -1.29 13.27
CA ILE A 86 -7.94 -2.54 13.53
C ILE A 86 -7.01 -2.41 14.76
N ASP A 87 -6.41 -1.24 14.97
CA ASP A 87 -5.54 -0.92 16.10
C ASP A 87 -6.25 -1.03 17.46
N GLU A 88 -7.55 -0.73 17.51
CA GLU A 88 -8.37 -0.95 18.71
C GLU A 88 -8.68 -2.44 18.95
N HIS A 89 -8.78 -3.24 17.89
CA HIS A 89 -9.24 -4.62 17.96
C HIS A 89 -8.14 -5.69 17.79
N ALA A 90 -6.89 -5.27 17.63
CA ALA A 90 -5.74 -6.16 17.49
C ALA A 90 -4.53 -5.76 18.33
N VAL A 91 -3.58 -6.67 18.39
CA VAL A 91 -2.24 -6.45 18.95
C VAL A 91 -1.19 -6.94 17.96
N ILE A 92 -0.20 -6.10 17.67
CA ILE A 92 0.98 -6.51 16.90
C ILE A 92 1.94 -7.23 17.84
N LYS A 93 2.34 -8.45 17.47
CA LYS A 93 3.33 -9.21 18.23
C LYS A 93 4.73 -8.92 17.70
N THR A 94 5.54 -8.21 18.49
CA THR A 94 6.89 -7.76 18.08
C THR A 94 7.86 -8.89 17.72
N CYS A 95 7.63 -10.10 18.22
CA CYS A 95 8.42 -11.28 17.87
C CYS A 95 8.15 -11.82 16.46
N CYS A 96 6.94 -11.65 15.92
CA CYS A 96 6.53 -12.22 14.63
C CYS A 96 5.98 -11.21 13.61
N MET A 97 5.82 -9.94 13.97
CA MET A 97 5.10 -8.92 13.20
C MET A 97 3.69 -9.34 12.78
N LYS A 98 3.10 -10.32 13.49
CA LYS A 98 1.72 -10.72 13.23
C LYS A 98 0.77 -9.91 14.06
N ARG A 99 -0.27 -9.42 13.40
CA ARG A 99 -1.41 -8.76 13.99
C ARG A 99 -2.42 -9.83 14.43
N ILE A 100 -2.71 -9.90 15.72
CA ILE A 100 -3.61 -10.91 16.31
C ILE A 100 -4.79 -10.18 16.91
N CYS A 101 -6.02 -10.62 16.64
CA CYS A 101 -7.20 -9.99 17.27
C CYS A 101 -7.13 -10.13 18.80
N ARG A 102 -7.65 -9.13 19.52
CA ARG A 102 -7.64 -9.14 20.99
C ARG A 102 -8.34 -10.38 21.55
N GLY A 103 -9.40 -10.85 20.89
CA GLY A 103 -10.10 -12.09 21.26
C GLY A 103 -9.16 -13.30 21.33
N CYS A 104 -8.40 -13.57 20.27
CA CYS A 104 -7.42 -14.66 20.25
C CYS A 104 -6.28 -14.45 21.25
N SER A 105 -5.79 -13.20 21.40
CA SER A 105 -4.74 -12.91 22.39
C SER A 105 -5.20 -13.15 23.83
N VAL A 106 -6.43 -12.76 24.19
CA VAL A 106 -7.01 -12.98 25.52
C VAL A 106 -7.34 -14.46 25.73
N ALA A 107 -7.90 -15.12 24.72
CA ALA A 107 -8.20 -16.55 24.77
C ALA A 107 -6.94 -17.41 24.92
N ALA A 108 -5.78 -16.95 24.42
CA ALA A 108 -4.50 -17.60 24.64
C ALA A 108 -4.04 -17.43 26.10
N LEU A 109 -4.07 -16.20 26.61
CA LEU A 109 -3.69 -15.90 28.00
C LEU A 109 -4.54 -16.69 29.02
N LYS A 110 -5.85 -16.79 28.80
CA LYS A 110 -6.76 -17.57 29.66
C LYS A 110 -6.44 -19.07 29.70
N ARG A 111 -5.70 -19.59 28.72
CA ARG A 111 -5.21 -20.98 28.67
C ARG A 111 -3.82 -21.15 29.28
N GLY A 112 -3.28 -20.12 29.93
CA GLY A 112 -1.94 -20.13 30.52
C GLY A 112 -0.80 -20.00 29.50
N MET A 113 -1.09 -19.59 28.25
CA MET A 113 -0.05 -19.30 27.26
C MET A 113 0.57 -17.93 27.56
N LEU A 114 1.76 -17.96 28.16
CA LEU A 114 2.62 -16.78 28.41
C LEU A 114 3.59 -16.52 27.25
N ASP A 115 3.59 -17.36 26.23
CA ASP A 115 4.30 -17.19 24.98
C ASP A 115 3.46 -16.45 23.93
N CYS A 116 4.09 -16.07 22.82
CA CYS A 116 3.37 -15.48 21.70
C CYS A 116 2.31 -16.45 21.18
N ALA A 117 1.05 -16.04 21.19
CA ALA A 117 -0.09 -16.83 20.71
C ALA A 117 0.03 -17.33 19.25
N PHE A 118 0.91 -16.73 18.44
CA PHE A 118 1.17 -17.17 17.07
C PHE A 118 2.46 -17.99 16.93
N CYS A 119 3.62 -17.40 17.24
CA CYS A 119 4.92 -18.03 16.97
C CYS A 119 5.54 -18.76 18.17
N ARG A 120 4.83 -18.84 19.31
CA ARG A 120 5.27 -19.55 20.52
C ARG A 120 6.59 -19.05 21.13
N THR A 121 7.10 -17.91 20.67
CA THR A 121 8.27 -17.26 21.27
C THR A 121 7.92 -16.84 22.70
N PRO A 122 8.71 -17.25 23.71
CA PRO A 122 8.47 -16.85 25.09
C PRO A 122 8.38 -15.33 25.22
N MET A 123 7.33 -14.84 25.86
CA MET A 123 7.24 -13.45 26.29
C MET A 123 7.58 -13.43 27.77
N LYS A 124 8.68 -12.76 28.13
CA LYS A 124 8.92 -12.48 29.55
C LYS A 124 7.78 -11.55 30.02
N PRO A 125 7.17 -11.78 31.19
CA PRO A 125 6.08 -10.97 31.73
C PRO A 125 6.53 -9.54 32.07
N ASP A 126 7.84 -9.30 32.06
CA ASP A 126 8.50 -8.04 32.34
C ASP A 126 8.21 -7.10 31.17
N ASN A 127 7.52 -6.01 31.49
CA ASN A 127 7.04 -4.96 30.59
C ASN A 127 8.19 -4.09 30.05
N ASP A 128 9.34 -4.71 29.80
CA ASP A 128 10.58 -4.06 29.43
C ASP A 128 10.54 -3.68 27.93
N ASP A 129 10.51 -2.38 27.70
CA ASP A 129 10.54 -1.80 26.38
C ASP A 129 11.82 -2.15 25.62
N ASP A 130 12.94 -2.44 26.32
CA ASP A 130 14.19 -2.89 25.71
C ASP A 130 14.04 -4.27 25.05
N ASN A 131 13.25 -5.17 25.63
CA ASN A 131 12.95 -6.47 25.03
C ASN A 131 12.12 -6.32 23.74
N LYS A 132 11.16 -5.40 23.73
CA LYS A 132 10.34 -5.11 22.53
C LYS A 132 11.19 -4.49 21.43
N LEU A 133 11.98 -3.46 21.77
CA LEU A 133 12.84 -2.76 20.82
C LEU A 133 13.92 -3.68 20.25
N GLY A 134 14.52 -4.55 21.08
CA GLY A 134 15.47 -5.58 20.65
C GLY A 134 14.88 -6.50 19.59
N LYS A 135 13.65 -7.01 19.82
CA LYS A 135 12.93 -7.86 18.85
C LYS A 135 12.64 -7.14 17.54
N ILE A 136 12.22 -5.88 17.60
CA ILE A 136 12.00 -5.03 16.42
C ILE A 136 13.32 -4.87 15.64
N ARG A 137 14.40 -4.46 16.32
CA ARG A 137 15.73 -4.30 15.70
C ARG A 137 16.24 -5.58 15.05
N THR A 138 16.00 -6.75 15.64
CA THR A 138 16.35 -8.05 15.01
C THR A 138 15.62 -8.26 13.69
N ARG A 139 14.36 -7.83 13.57
CA ARG A 139 13.58 -7.93 12.33
C ARG A 139 13.94 -6.87 11.30
N VAL A 140 14.23 -5.65 11.76
CA VAL A 140 14.79 -4.58 10.92
C VAL A 140 16.09 -5.02 10.26
N LYS A 141 17.00 -5.68 11.00
CA LYS A 141 18.22 -6.27 10.41
C LYS A 141 17.94 -7.31 9.32
N LYS A 142 16.76 -7.94 9.32
CA LYS A 142 16.29 -8.88 8.29
C LYS A 142 15.50 -8.21 7.17
N LYS A 143 15.45 -6.87 7.15
CA LYS A 143 14.69 -6.07 6.18
C LYS A 143 13.20 -6.42 6.15
N ASP A 144 12.62 -6.72 7.32
CA ASP A 144 11.18 -6.92 7.46
C ASP A 144 10.46 -5.57 7.36
N PRO A 145 9.68 -5.30 6.29
CA PRO A 145 9.09 -3.98 6.02
C PRO A 145 8.16 -3.51 7.16
N GLU A 146 7.40 -4.42 7.75
CA GLU A 146 6.47 -4.12 8.85
C GLU A 146 7.22 -3.79 10.15
N ALA A 147 8.38 -4.40 10.37
CA ALA A 147 9.21 -4.07 11.52
C ALA A 147 9.90 -2.71 11.36
N ILE A 148 10.28 -2.35 10.13
CA ILE A 148 10.88 -1.05 9.82
C ILE A 148 9.83 0.06 10.01
N ASP A 149 8.62 -0.12 9.47
CA ASP A 149 7.50 0.80 9.70
C ASP A 149 7.18 0.94 11.19
N LEU A 150 7.08 -0.17 11.92
CA LEU A 150 6.82 -0.12 13.36
C LEU A 150 7.93 0.63 14.10
N LEU A 151 9.20 0.43 13.74
CA LEU A 151 10.32 1.18 14.34
C LEU A 151 10.21 2.67 14.04
N ALA A 152 9.84 3.05 12.81
CA ALA A 152 9.61 4.43 12.41
C ALA A 152 8.52 5.09 13.27
N GLN A 153 7.39 4.39 13.49
CA GLN A 153 6.33 4.87 14.39
C GLN A 153 6.84 5.09 15.82
N LYS A 154 7.71 4.22 16.35
CA LYS A 154 8.30 4.41 17.68
C LYS A 154 9.22 5.62 17.77
N TYR A 155 10.00 5.91 16.72
CA TYR A 155 10.76 7.17 16.62
C TYR A 155 9.84 8.39 16.49
N CYS A 156 8.76 8.30 15.72
CA CYS A 156 7.77 9.38 15.58
C CYS A 156 7.12 9.75 16.92
N ASN A 157 6.82 8.75 17.76
CA ASN A 157 6.12 8.96 19.03
C ASN A 157 7.04 9.11 20.25
N GLY A 158 8.33 8.74 20.13
CA GLY A 158 9.25 8.69 21.28
C GLY A 158 8.91 7.56 22.26
N GLU A 159 8.59 6.38 21.72
CA GLU A 159 8.21 5.21 22.51
C GLU A 159 9.36 4.20 22.64
N LEU A 160 9.23 3.25 23.58
CA LEU A 160 10.23 2.23 23.87
C LEU A 160 11.61 2.78 24.29
N GLY A 161 11.62 3.89 25.03
CA GLY A 161 12.85 4.56 25.45
C GLY A 161 13.58 5.33 24.33
N LEU A 162 12.98 5.43 23.13
CA LEU A 162 13.52 6.24 22.05
C LEU A 162 13.15 7.71 22.24
N GLN A 163 14.07 8.61 21.89
CA GLN A 163 13.74 10.02 21.74
C GLN A 163 12.94 10.23 20.45
N LYS A 164 12.00 11.19 20.49
CA LYS A 164 11.21 11.54 19.32
C LYS A 164 12.12 12.09 18.23
N ASP A 165 12.07 11.47 17.05
CA ASP A 165 12.88 11.85 15.89
C ASP A 165 12.07 11.61 14.60
N MET A 166 11.46 12.68 14.09
CA MET A 166 10.65 12.62 12.87
C MET A 166 11.49 12.42 11.61
N GLN A 167 12.72 12.95 11.57
CA GLN A 167 13.58 12.78 10.40
C GLN A 167 13.99 11.32 10.26
N ARG A 168 14.36 10.69 11.38
CA ARG A 168 14.65 9.26 11.42
C ARG A 168 13.42 8.40 11.09
N ALA A 169 12.24 8.79 11.54
CA ALA A 169 11.00 8.11 11.19
C ALA A 169 10.75 8.15 9.67
N VAL A 170 10.93 9.29 9.02
CA VAL A 170 10.75 9.42 7.57
C VAL A 170 11.77 8.60 6.77
N GLU A 171 13.03 8.55 7.20
CA GLU A 171 14.04 7.66 6.58
C GLU A 171 13.59 6.20 6.61
N LEU A 172 13.13 5.73 7.78
CA LEU A 172 12.68 4.35 7.97
C LEU A 172 11.38 4.07 7.21
N TRP A 173 10.40 5.00 7.18
CA TRP A 173 9.21 4.84 6.35
C TRP A 173 9.54 4.78 4.87
N THR A 174 10.52 5.55 4.41
CA THR A 174 10.99 5.47 3.02
C THR A 174 11.57 4.08 2.72
N GLU A 175 12.43 3.56 3.59
CA GLU A 175 12.99 2.20 3.46
C GLU A 175 11.88 1.12 3.48
N ALA A 176 10.94 1.20 4.43
CA ALA A 176 9.83 0.26 4.55
C ALA A 176 8.92 0.29 3.32
N ALA A 177 8.62 1.48 2.78
CA ALA A 177 7.82 1.66 1.58
C ALA A 177 8.51 1.06 0.34
N GLU A 178 9.83 1.22 0.20
CA GLU A 178 10.62 0.59 -0.88
C GLU A 178 10.61 -0.94 -0.78
N LEU A 179 10.52 -1.48 0.44
CA LEU A 179 10.38 -2.91 0.71
C LEU A 179 8.93 -3.40 0.66
N GLY A 180 7.96 -2.52 0.34
CA GLY A 180 6.56 -2.87 0.10
C GLY A 180 5.62 -2.74 1.30
N SER A 181 6.01 -2.06 2.39
CA SER A 181 5.05 -1.73 3.46
C SER A 181 4.05 -0.68 2.97
N VAL A 182 2.76 -1.05 3.01
CA VAL A 182 1.66 -0.15 2.62
C VAL A 182 1.37 0.87 3.73
N ASP A 183 1.46 0.45 5.00
CA ASP A 183 1.35 1.33 6.18
C ASP A 183 2.43 2.43 6.13
N ALA A 184 3.67 2.08 5.74
CA ALA A 184 4.74 3.06 5.57
C ALA A 184 4.49 4.06 4.43
N LEU A 185 3.89 3.64 3.31
CA LEU A 185 3.49 4.55 2.23
C LEU A 185 2.47 5.57 2.72
N TYR A 186 1.50 5.14 3.53
CA TYR A 186 0.51 6.02 4.13
C TYR A 186 1.15 7.02 5.10
N ASN A 187 2.00 6.55 6.01
CA ASN A 187 2.71 7.37 6.99
C ASN A 187 3.66 8.39 6.33
N LEU A 188 4.37 7.98 5.28
CA LEU A 188 5.23 8.88 4.51
C LEU A 188 4.40 9.96 3.80
N GLY A 189 3.20 9.61 3.31
CA GLY A 189 2.26 10.57 2.73
C GLY A 189 1.79 11.61 3.76
N LEU A 190 1.50 11.18 5.00
CA LEU A 190 1.17 12.09 6.10
C LEU A 190 2.33 13.03 6.45
N ALA A 191 3.56 12.51 6.51
CA ALA A 191 4.75 13.32 6.80
C ALA A 191 4.94 14.43 5.74
N HIS A 192 4.77 14.10 4.45
CA HIS A 192 4.83 15.09 3.36
C HIS A 192 3.66 16.07 3.35
N ASP A 193 2.46 15.67 3.72
CA ASP A 193 1.31 16.59 3.81
C ASP A 193 1.50 17.64 4.90
N ARG A 194 2.07 17.23 6.04
CA ARG A 194 2.28 18.10 7.21
C ARG A 194 3.61 18.84 7.21
N GLY A 195 4.61 18.33 6.47
CA GLY A 195 5.98 18.81 6.56
C GLY A 195 6.69 18.34 7.84
N ASP A 196 6.28 17.20 8.39
CA ASP A 196 6.85 16.66 9.63
C ASP A 196 8.13 15.85 9.31
N GLY A 197 9.29 16.38 9.68
CA GLY A 197 10.59 15.73 9.42
C GLY A 197 11.05 15.78 7.96
N VAL A 198 10.25 16.37 7.06
CA VAL A 198 10.55 16.60 5.64
C VAL A 198 9.94 17.91 5.17
N GLN A 199 10.40 18.42 4.03
CA GLN A 199 9.72 19.54 3.38
C GLN A 199 8.29 19.16 2.99
N GLN A 200 7.34 20.04 3.30
CA GLN A 200 5.94 19.87 2.93
C GLN A 200 5.80 19.79 1.41
N ASP A 201 5.11 18.75 0.95
CA ASP A 201 4.84 18.48 -0.46
C ASP A 201 3.52 17.71 -0.60
N LYS A 202 2.45 18.45 -0.87
CA LYS A 202 1.10 17.90 -1.03
C LYS A 202 0.96 17.04 -2.28
N GLU A 203 1.68 17.37 -3.36
CA GLU A 203 1.62 16.56 -4.58
C GLU A 203 2.25 15.20 -4.35
N LYS A 204 3.40 15.16 -3.67
CA LYS A 204 4.05 13.90 -3.27
C LYS A 204 3.20 13.11 -2.29
N SER A 205 2.55 13.79 -1.33
CA SER A 205 1.60 13.14 -0.41
C SER A 205 0.46 12.43 -1.15
N ILE A 206 -0.23 13.12 -2.07
CA ILE A 206 -1.31 12.55 -2.90
C ILE A 206 -0.79 11.34 -3.70
N GLN A 207 0.41 11.42 -4.26
CA GLN A 207 1.01 10.30 -4.98
C GLN A 207 1.25 9.09 -4.09
N LEU A 208 1.74 9.29 -2.86
CA LEU A 208 1.99 8.23 -1.88
C LEU A 208 0.69 7.59 -1.41
N TRP A 209 -0.31 8.38 -1.04
CA TRP A 209 -1.63 7.88 -0.63
C TRP A 209 -2.37 7.17 -1.77
N SER A 210 -2.26 7.68 -3.00
CA SER A 210 -2.81 6.97 -4.17
C SER A 210 -2.18 5.58 -4.35
N LYS A 211 -0.87 5.45 -4.10
CA LYS A 211 -0.18 4.14 -4.16
C LYS A 211 -0.60 3.22 -3.02
N ALA A 212 -0.84 3.75 -1.82
CA ALA A 212 -1.32 2.98 -0.67
C ALA A 212 -2.75 2.47 -0.92
N ALA A 213 -3.66 3.35 -1.37
CA ALA A 213 -5.04 3.01 -1.72
C ALA A 213 -5.13 1.97 -2.85
N MET A 214 -4.27 2.08 -3.88
CA MET A 214 -4.18 1.06 -4.94
C MET A 214 -3.74 -0.32 -4.44
N GLN A 215 -3.16 -0.41 -3.25
CA GLN A 215 -2.73 -1.63 -2.57
C GLN A 215 -3.66 -2.03 -1.41
N GLY A 216 -4.75 -1.30 -1.18
CA GLY A 216 -5.83 -1.65 -0.25
C GLY A 216 -5.74 -1.06 1.16
N HIS A 217 -4.89 -0.06 1.39
CA HIS A 217 -4.87 0.72 2.65
C HIS A 217 -5.81 1.92 2.56
#